data_AF-A0A2N7N5Q7-F1
#
_entry.id   AF-A0A2N7N5Q7-F1
#
_cell.length_a   1.000
_cell.length_b   1.000
_cell.length_c   1.000
_cell.angle_alpha   90.00
_cell.angle_beta   90.00
_cell.angle_gamma   90.00
#
_symmetry.space_group_name_H-M   'P 1'
#
loop_
_entity.id
_entity.type
_entity.pdbx_description
1 polymer ?
#
loop_
_entity_poly.entity_id
_entity_poly.type
_entity_poly.pdbx_seq_one_letter_code
_entity_poly.pdbx_strand_id
1 'polypeptide(L)'
;MLRQDNIITPFLCKKLGHNHLRIAGEYWHIEKLVALQCMMLQEAPTLREGLLWWSKSVSLFDRRLYIVFEHSDNQIQMRLECRATEMPSWAESVYDLLLMQLEQLGLSESVRIQLHNHDLYSAHFELEEDTNPKQNSVMFDLVKHVYLLLSHQPIEQPELLSVLNALFVKNSNYALKLDQAALQLGVSKRTLQRRLQEKQMSYSQCVDFAKKKHALALLADTQLTTQQIAYQLGYEEPSNFHRTFRRWYPFSPMQYRQQCLDNRTHLNNQPIRLYYAKANTLADNDIDQPVGKIWMEVDNIAFEKVVSVECRDRDGTWRRYPAFFERFLNNGTELWATTELPVAHPLTFRLCYEVDGERYIDNNHQRDYVVSKGLLIGATEYIVPTRQLIQLDTQYTLFVELACRLKDVAKIDCYLGDAPAPHEMSQTQNAEDYTCWALQLSLTQTVKQCRFRLYDHSGNELAKDHYPIQYPIVQPLS
;
A
#
# COMPACT_ATOMS: atom_id res chain seq x y z
N MET A 1 12.86 -27.28 -7.78
CA MET A 1 12.18 -27.58 -9.06
C MET A 1 11.01 -28.52 -8.76
N LEU A 2 9.80 -27.98 -8.59
CA LEU A 2 8.56 -28.77 -8.54
C LEU A 2 8.07 -28.99 -9.98
N ARG A 3 7.59 -30.19 -10.31
CA ARG A 3 7.10 -30.52 -11.68
C ARG A 3 5.97 -29.59 -12.11
N GLN A 4 5.96 -29.24 -13.40
CA GLN A 4 5.16 -28.20 -14.05
C GLN A 4 3.63 -28.42 -14.08
N ASP A 5 3.11 -29.56 -13.63
CA ASP A 5 1.65 -29.83 -13.58
C ASP A 5 1.11 -29.73 -12.14
N ASN A 6 1.35 -28.59 -11.49
CA ASN A 6 1.12 -28.45 -10.06
C ASN A 6 -0.33 -28.04 -9.74
N ILE A 7 -1.28 -28.99 -9.81
CA ILE A 7 -2.73 -28.78 -9.50
C ILE A 7 -2.95 -28.17 -8.10
N ILE A 8 -1.99 -28.35 -7.19
CA ILE A 8 -2.03 -27.87 -5.80
C ILE A 8 -2.16 -26.35 -5.72
N THR A 9 -1.35 -25.61 -6.50
CA THR A 9 -1.36 -24.14 -6.42
C THR A 9 -2.69 -23.57 -6.93
N PRO A 10 -3.20 -23.93 -8.12
CA PRO A 10 -4.54 -23.53 -8.56
C PRO A 10 -5.66 -23.95 -7.61
N PHE A 11 -5.58 -25.14 -7.01
CA PHE A 11 -6.55 -25.62 -6.01
C PHE A 11 -6.60 -24.70 -4.79
N LEU A 12 -5.43 -24.41 -4.19
CA LEU A 12 -5.35 -23.61 -2.99
C LEU A 12 -5.71 -22.14 -3.27
N CYS A 13 -5.25 -21.57 -4.40
CA CYS A 13 -5.64 -20.22 -4.84
C CYS A 13 -7.17 -20.10 -5.00
N LYS A 14 -7.83 -21.12 -5.54
CA LYS A 14 -9.30 -21.15 -5.68
C LYS A 14 -10.00 -21.17 -4.32
N LYS A 15 -9.48 -21.93 -3.36
CA LYS A 15 -10.05 -22.04 -2.00
C LYS A 15 -9.83 -20.77 -1.17
N LEU A 16 -8.65 -20.14 -1.29
CA LEU A 16 -8.33 -18.88 -0.62
C LEU A 16 -8.98 -17.64 -1.29
N GLY A 17 -9.30 -17.73 -2.57
CA GLY A 17 -9.90 -16.61 -3.34
C GLY A 17 -8.89 -15.57 -3.82
N HIS A 18 -7.60 -15.81 -3.67
CA HIS A 18 -6.50 -14.96 -4.12
C HIS A 18 -5.27 -15.82 -4.47
N ASN A 19 -4.29 -15.24 -5.18
CA ASN A 19 -3.04 -15.92 -5.57
C ASN A 19 -1.78 -15.39 -4.84
N HIS A 20 -1.92 -14.32 -4.05
CA HIS A 20 -0.84 -13.73 -3.25
C HIS A 20 -1.27 -13.46 -1.83
N LEU A 21 -0.32 -13.46 -0.91
CA LEU A 21 -0.44 -12.94 0.45
C LEU A 21 0.58 -11.83 0.65
N ARG A 22 0.26 -10.83 1.46
CA ARG A 22 1.22 -9.79 1.82
C ARG A 22 1.77 -10.07 3.22
N ILE A 23 3.07 -10.37 3.29
CA ILE A 23 3.77 -10.75 4.52
C ILE A 23 4.99 -9.83 4.63
N ALA A 24 5.12 -9.11 5.75
CA ALA A 24 6.20 -8.14 5.96
C ALA A 24 6.27 -7.04 4.89
N GLY A 25 5.12 -6.55 4.41
CA GLY A 25 5.05 -5.53 3.37
C GLY A 25 5.28 -6.03 1.94
N GLU A 26 5.71 -7.27 1.75
CA GLU A 26 6.04 -7.88 0.45
C GLU A 26 4.95 -8.83 -0.06
N TYR A 27 4.79 -8.93 -1.38
CA TYR A 27 3.84 -9.87 -1.99
C TYR A 27 4.46 -11.26 -2.19
N TRP A 28 3.91 -12.25 -1.49
CA TRP A 28 4.25 -13.66 -1.61
C TRP A 28 3.21 -14.38 -2.46
N HIS A 29 3.60 -14.83 -3.65
CA HIS A 29 2.75 -15.73 -4.45
C HIS A 29 2.52 -17.03 -3.68
N ILE A 30 1.30 -17.56 -3.67
CA ILE A 30 0.92 -18.77 -2.93
C ILE A 30 1.80 -19.97 -3.30
N GLU A 31 2.20 -20.06 -4.57
CA GLU A 31 3.13 -21.11 -5.04
C GLU A 31 4.44 -21.14 -4.22
N LYS A 32 4.98 -19.99 -3.82
CA LYS A 32 6.21 -19.93 -3.01
C LYS A 32 6.00 -20.48 -1.61
N LEU A 33 4.83 -20.24 -1.03
CA LEU A 33 4.46 -20.75 0.31
C LEU A 33 4.16 -22.25 0.24
N VAL A 34 3.47 -22.71 -0.80
CA VAL A 34 3.27 -24.15 -1.07
C VAL A 34 4.60 -24.85 -1.30
N ALA A 35 5.53 -24.24 -2.04
CA ALA A 35 6.87 -24.79 -2.23
C ALA A 35 7.63 -24.88 -0.89
N LEU A 36 7.49 -23.88 -0.01
CA LEU A 36 8.04 -23.93 1.34
C LEU A 36 7.50 -25.12 2.13
N GLN A 37 6.18 -25.37 2.09
CA GLN A 37 5.54 -26.53 2.72
C GLN A 37 6.06 -27.86 2.15
N CYS A 38 6.16 -27.98 0.81
CA CYS A 38 6.69 -29.19 0.18
C CYS A 38 8.16 -29.44 0.57
N MET A 39 8.98 -28.37 0.65
CA MET A 39 10.36 -28.49 1.11
C MET A 39 10.45 -28.90 2.58
N MET A 40 9.54 -28.45 3.46
CA MET A 40 9.47 -28.94 4.84
C MET A 40 9.21 -30.45 4.92
N LEU A 41 8.29 -30.96 4.09
CA LEU A 41 7.98 -32.39 4.05
C LEU A 41 9.12 -33.23 3.45
N GLN A 42 9.71 -32.74 2.36
CA GLN A 42 10.71 -33.48 1.59
C GLN A 42 12.09 -33.54 2.27
N GLU A 43 12.53 -32.42 2.85
CA GLU A 43 13.89 -32.26 3.39
C GLU A 43 14.01 -32.65 4.87
N ALA A 44 12.88 -32.90 5.56
CA ALA A 44 12.89 -33.26 6.97
C ALA A 44 13.67 -34.57 7.23
N PRO A 45 14.39 -34.66 8.36
CA PRO A 45 15.07 -35.88 8.80
C PRO A 45 14.13 -37.09 8.89
N THR A 46 12.90 -36.85 9.31
CA THR A 46 11.81 -37.84 9.40
C THR A 46 10.50 -37.26 8.90
N LEU A 47 9.60 -38.10 8.40
CA LEU A 47 8.28 -37.66 7.96
C LEU A 47 7.47 -37.01 9.11
N ARG A 48 7.64 -37.51 10.34
CA ARG A 48 7.05 -36.90 11.55
C ARG A 48 7.46 -35.45 11.70
N GLU A 49 8.75 -35.16 11.58
CA GLU A 49 9.26 -33.80 11.72
C GLU A 49 8.77 -32.90 10.57
N GLY A 50 8.72 -33.45 9.35
CA GLY A 50 8.11 -32.76 8.21
C GLY A 50 6.65 -32.40 8.46
N LEU A 51 5.84 -33.34 8.95
CA LEU A 51 4.43 -33.13 9.28
C LEU A 51 4.22 -32.11 10.41
N LEU A 52 5.11 -32.08 11.41
CA LEU A 52 5.08 -31.08 12.48
C LEU A 52 5.34 -29.66 11.96
N TRP A 53 6.33 -29.47 11.09
CA TRP A 53 6.61 -28.13 10.53
C TRP A 53 5.59 -27.72 9.48
N TRP A 54 5.11 -28.68 8.70
CA TRP A 54 3.97 -28.48 7.81
C TRP A 54 2.75 -27.99 8.58
N SER A 55 2.42 -28.60 9.71
CA SER A 55 1.23 -28.21 10.50
C SER A 55 1.33 -26.78 11.02
N LYS A 56 2.53 -26.36 11.46
CA LYS A 56 2.84 -24.98 11.86
C LYS A 56 2.73 -23.98 10.70
N SER A 57 3.10 -24.40 9.49
CA SER A 57 3.09 -23.57 8.29
C SER A 57 1.69 -23.17 7.81
N VAL A 58 0.64 -23.89 8.20
CA VAL A 58 -0.76 -23.57 7.85
C VAL A 58 -1.13 -22.14 8.28
N SER A 59 -0.57 -21.68 9.39
CA SER A 59 -0.73 -20.31 9.89
C SER A 59 -0.19 -19.23 8.95
N LEU A 60 0.64 -19.57 7.95
CA LEU A 60 1.11 -18.64 6.92
C LEU A 60 0.02 -18.26 5.92
N PHE A 61 -1.07 -19.03 5.83
CA PHE A 61 -2.20 -18.73 4.95
C PHE A 61 -3.34 -18.01 5.67
N ASP A 62 -3.51 -18.28 6.97
CA ASP A 62 -4.46 -17.57 7.83
C ASP A 62 -3.99 -17.66 9.29
N ARG A 63 -3.66 -16.51 9.92
CA ARG A 63 -3.17 -16.46 11.32
C ARG A 63 -4.19 -16.94 12.35
N ARG A 64 -5.47 -17.04 11.97
CA ARG A 64 -6.51 -17.54 12.85
C ARG A 64 -6.43 -19.06 12.96
N LEU A 65 -5.92 -19.74 11.95
CA LEU A 65 -5.82 -21.20 11.91
C LEU A 65 -4.50 -21.69 12.51
N TYR A 66 -4.60 -22.75 13.29
CA TYR A 66 -3.45 -23.51 13.77
C TYR A 66 -3.84 -24.99 13.90
N ILE A 67 -2.84 -25.86 13.83
CA ILE A 67 -3.05 -27.30 14.02
C ILE A 67 -2.48 -27.69 15.38
N VAL A 68 -3.33 -28.29 16.21
CA VAL A 68 -2.89 -29.04 17.39
C VAL A 68 -2.33 -30.36 16.90
N PHE A 69 -1.05 -30.60 17.21
CA PHE A 69 -0.31 -31.78 16.79
C PHE A 69 0.00 -32.63 18.02
N GLU A 70 -0.65 -33.77 18.14
CA GLU A 70 -0.42 -34.77 19.19
C GLU A 70 0.23 -36.00 18.56
N HIS A 71 1.18 -36.62 19.27
CA HIS A 71 1.86 -37.81 18.76
C HIS A 71 2.13 -38.84 19.86
N SER A 72 2.10 -40.11 19.46
CA SER A 72 2.57 -41.28 20.22
C SER A 72 3.29 -42.22 19.24
N ASP A 73 4.22 -43.08 19.70
CA ASP A 73 5.08 -43.97 18.90
C ASP A 73 5.01 -43.78 17.38
N ASN A 74 4.11 -44.44 16.65
CA ASN A 74 3.93 -44.27 15.19
C ASN A 74 2.60 -43.62 14.77
N GLN A 75 1.88 -43.01 15.71
CA GLN A 75 0.58 -42.38 15.50
C GLN A 75 0.68 -40.87 15.71
N ILE A 76 0.13 -40.11 14.77
CA ILE A 76 0.00 -38.67 14.86
C ILE A 76 -1.48 -38.32 14.74
N GLN A 77 -1.96 -37.48 15.64
CA GLN A 77 -3.25 -36.84 15.54
C GLN A 77 -3.05 -35.36 15.26
N MET A 78 -3.65 -34.88 14.17
CA MET A 78 -3.75 -33.46 13.87
C MET A 78 -5.19 -33.00 14.02
N ARG A 79 -5.41 -31.89 14.72
CA ARG A 79 -6.69 -31.20 14.81
C ARG A 79 -6.53 -29.75 14.41
N LEU A 80 -7.28 -29.32 13.40
CA LEU A 80 -7.32 -27.94 12.95
C LEU A 80 -8.24 -27.14 13.88
N GLU A 81 -7.69 -26.06 14.44
CA GLU A 81 -8.40 -25.16 15.33
C GLU A 81 -8.34 -23.71 14.80
N CYS A 82 -9.30 -22.90 15.22
CA CYS A 82 -9.42 -21.50 14.83
C CYS A 82 -9.51 -20.62 16.08
N ARG A 83 -8.71 -19.55 16.09
CA ARG A 83 -8.74 -18.52 17.15
C ARG A 83 -9.95 -17.58 17.03
N ALA A 84 -10.68 -17.64 15.91
CA ALA A 84 -11.88 -16.85 15.68
C ALA A 84 -13.15 -17.69 15.93
N THR A 85 -14.29 -17.00 16.07
CA THR A 85 -15.60 -17.62 16.31
C THR A 85 -16.09 -18.49 15.15
N GLU A 86 -15.61 -18.24 13.93
CA GLU A 86 -16.00 -18.97 12.73
C GLU A 86 -14.77 -19.51 11.99
N MET A 87 -14.89 -20.75 11.49
CA MET A 87 -13.89 -21.36 10.62
C MET A 87 -13.87 -20.65 9.24
N PRO A 88 -12.69 -20.29 8.71
CA PRO A 88 -12.57 -19.83 7.32
C PRO A 88 -13.07 -20.90 6.35
N SER A 89 -13.70 -20.49 5.24
CA SER A 89 -14.28 -21.41 4.26
C SER A 89 -13.26 -22.36 3.61
N TRP A 90 -11.97 -22.02 3.62
CA TRP A 90 -10.92 -22.87 3.07
C TRP A 90 -10.38 -23.91 4.07
N ALA A 91 -10.74 -23.80 5.35
CA ALA A 91 -10.25 -24.67 6.42
C ALA A 91 -10.55 -26.15 6.17
N GLU A 92 -11.70 -26.47 5.57
CA GLU A 92 -12.09 -27.83 5.16
C GLU A 92 -11.11 -28.47 4.18
N SER A 93 -10.32 -27.67 3.45
CA SER A 93 -9.39 -28.12 2.42
C SER A 93 -7.94 -28.20 2.88
N VAL A 94 -7.68 -27.99 4.17
CA VAL A 94 -6.32 -28.06 4.74
C VAL A 94 -5.73 -29.47 4.60
N TYR A 95 -6.51 -30.51 4.90
CA TYR A 95 -6.03 -31.89 4.75
C TYR A 95 -6.04 -32.37 3.30
N ASP A 96 -6.95 -31.87 2.46
CA ASP A 96 -6.87 -32.08 1.01
C ASP A 96 -5.55 -31.57 0.45
N LEU A 97 -5.13 -30.36 0.86
CA LEU A 97 -3.83 -29.79 0.51
C LEU A 97 -2.66 -30.69 0.93
N LEU A 98 -2.67 -31.18 2.17
CA LEU A 98 -1.64 -32.10 2.66
C LEU A 98 -1.58 -33.38 1.83
N LEU A 99 -2.74 -34.00 1.57
CA LEU A 99 -2.83 -35.23 0.78
C LEU A 99 -2.25 -35.04 -0.61
N MET A 100 -2.61 -33.96 -1.30
CA MET A 100 -2.04 -33.64 -2.61
C MET A 100 -0.53 -33.44 -2.57
N GLN A 101 0.00 -32.82 -1.51
CA GLN A 101 1.44 -32.60 -1.35
C GLN A 101 2.19 -33.91 -1.05
N LEU A 102 1.65 -34.77 -0.21
CA LEU A 102 2.22 -36.09 0.08
C LEU A 102 2.25 -36.96 -1.18
N GLU A 103 1.18 -36.95 -1.97
CA GLU A 103 1.11 -37.65 -3.25
C GLU A 103 2.13 -37.11 -4.25
N GLN A 104 2.23 -35.79 -4.40
CA GLN A 104 3.19 -35.15 -5.30
C GLN A 104 4.65 -35.49 -4.92
N LEU A 105 4.94 -35.61 -3.61
CA LEU A 105 6.27 -35.93 -3.10
C LEU A 105 6.57 -37.43 -3.07
N GLY A 106 5.60 -38.29 -3.42
CA GLY A 106 5.74 -39.75 -3.35
C GLY A 106 5.84 -40.27 -1.92
N LEU A 107 5.24 -39.57 -0.95
CA LEU A 107 5.26 -39.90 0.47
C LEU A 107 3.98 -40.64 0.93
N SER A 108 2.98 -40.80 0.06
CA SER A 108 1.69 -41.42 0.41
C SER A 108 1.80 -42.88 0.86
N GLU A 109 2.83 -43.62 0.44
CA GLU A 109 3.05 -45.00 0.90
C GLU A 109 3.60 -45.06 2.32
N SER A 110 4.30 -44.01 2.77
CA SER A 110 4.94 -43.95 4.09
C SER A 110 3.99 -43.51 5.22
N VAL A 111 2.73 -43.22 4.90
CA VAL A 111 1.74 -42.75 5.88
C VAL A 111 0.32 -43.21 5.51
N ARG A 112 -0.36 -43.87 6.45
CA ARG A 112 -1.79 -44.15 6.33
C ARG A 112 -2.58 -43.05 7.00
N ILE A 113 -3.58 -42.52 6.30
CA ILE A 113 -4.34 -41.36 6.76
C ILE A 113 -5.81 -41.76 6.93
N GLN A 114 -6.35 -41.52 8.12
CA GLN A 114 -7.76 -41.67 8.41
C GLN A 114 -8.38 -40.30 8.66
N LEU A 115 -9.19 -39.85 7.71
CA LEU A 115 -10.05 -38.68 7.87
C LEU A 115 -11.39 -39.15 8.44
N HIS A 116 -11.93 -38.42 9.42
CA HIS A 116 -13.24 -38.78 9.99
C HIS A 116 -14.35 -38.21 9.11
N ASN A 117 -15.26 -39.06 8.63
CA ASN A 117 -16.38 -38.65 7.79
C ASN A 117 -17.30 -37.56 8.41
N HIS A 118 -17.24 -37.38 9.73
CA HIS A 118 -18.03 -36.38 10.46
C HIS A 118 -17.20 -35.28 11.13
N ASP A 119 -15.87 -35.31 11.01
CA ASP A 119 -14.97 -34.28 11.53
C ASP A 119 -13.93 -33.92 10.46
N LEU A 120 -14.27 -32.91 9.66
CA LEU A 120 -13.45 -32.38 8.56
C LEU A 120 -12.17 -31.69 9.05
N TYR A 121 -12.01 -31.52 10.37
CA TYR A 121 -10.93 -30.78 10.98
C TYR A 121 -9.98 -31.67 11.78
N SER A 122 -10.20 -32.98 11.84
CA SER A 122 -9.30 -33.94 12.49
C SER A 122 -8.82 -35.05 11.55
N ALA A 123 -7.52 -35.32 11.58
CA ALA A 123 -6.89 -36.39 10.82
C ALA A 123 -5.97 -37.23 11.71
N HIS A 124 -6.06 -38.56 11.58
CA HIS A 124 -5.12 -39.50 12.18
C HIS A 124 -4.15 -40.02 11.13
N PHE A 125 -2.87 -40.07 11.47
CA PHE A 125 -1.80 -40.53 10.61
C PHE A 125 -1.05 -41.66 11.31
N GLU A 126 -0.96 -42.80 10.65
CA GLU A 126 -0.13 -43.92 11.06
C GLU A 126 1.10 -43.95 10.16
N LEU A 127 2.27 -43.71 10.74
CA LEU A 127 3.55 -43.70 10.04
C LEU A 127 4.12 -45.12 9.97
N GLU A 128 4.69 -45.47 8.82
CA GLU A 128 5.52 -46.68 8.73
C GLU A 128 6.84 -46.46 9.48
N GLU A 129 7.44 -47.53 10.02
CA GLU A 129 8.72 -47.44 10.73
C GLU A 129 9.82 -46.92 9.81
N ASP A 130 10.35 -45.73 10.14
CA ASP A 130 11.41 -45.08 9.39
C ASP A 130 12.74 -45.80 9.65
N THR A 131 13.00 -46.85 8.87
CA THR A 131 14.18 -47.72 9.06
C THR A 131 15.52 -47.03 8.81
N ASN A 132 15.52 -45.80 8.26
CA ASN A 132 16.75 -45.03 8.03
C ASN A 132 16.46 -43.50 7.98
N PRO A 133 16.54 -42.78 9.12
CA PRO A 133 16.32 -41.33 9.13
C PRO A 133 17.34 -40.63 8.22
N LYS A 134 16.87 -39.63 7.47
CA LYS A 134 17.76 -38.82 6.62
C LYS A 134 18.75 -38.06 7.50
N GLN A 135 20.00 -37.93 7.04
CA GLN A 135 20.93 -36.99 7.67
C GLN A 135 20.33 -35.58 7.64
N ASN A 136 20.60 -34.82 8.70
CA ASN A 136 20.01 -33.50 8.88
C ASN A 136 20.36 -32.57 7.70
N SER A 137 19.34 -32.16 6.94
CA SER A 137 19.52 -31.37 5.71
C SER A 137 19.72 -29.90 6.05
N VAL A 138 20.80 -29.29 5.54
CA VAL A 138 21.00 -27.83 5.61
C VAL A 138 19.81 -27.07 5.00
N MET A 139 19.19 -27.66 3.96
CA MET A 139 18.00 -27.09 3.35
C MET A 139 16.81 -27.08 4.31
N PHE A 140 16.65 -28.13 5.12
CA PHE A 140 15.60 -28.20 6.12
C PHE A 140 15.76 -27.13 7.20
N ASP A 141 16.98 -26.90 7.68
CA ASP A 141 17.27 -25.82 8.62
C ASP A 141 16.99 -24.44 8.03
N LEU A 142 17.36 -24.21 6.77
CA LEU A 142 17.07 -22.97 6.06
C LEU A 142 15.56 -22.73 5.92
N VAL A 143 14.80 -23.75 5.52
CA VAL A 143 13.36 -23.68 5.33
C VAL A 143 12.64 -23.40 6.65
N LYS A 144 13.05 -24.03 7.76
CA LYS A 144 12.56 -23.70 9.10
C LYS A 144 12.84 -22.24 9.44
N HIS A 145 14.05 -21.75 9.16
CA HIS A 145 14.41 -20.36 9.44
C HIS A 145 13.57 -19.36 8.64
N VAL A 146 13.36 -19.60 7.35
CA VAL A 146 12.46 -18.79 6.50
C VAL A 146 11.04 -18.81 7.04
N TYR A 147 10.51 -19.97 7.41
CA TYR A 147 9.20 -20.05 8.05
C TYR A 147 9.13 -19.24 9.34
N LEU A 148 10.12 -19.35 10.23
CA LEU A 148 10.15 -18.61 11.49
C LEU A 148 10.12 -17.11 11.22
N LEU A 149 10.98 -16.62 10.32
CA LEU A 149 10.98 -15.22 9.89
C LEU A 149 9.60 -14.79 9.40
N LEU A 150 8.98 -15.55 8.50
CA LEU A 150 7.64 -15.22 7.99
C LEU A 150 6.55 -15.33 9.07
N SER A 151 6.67 -16.26 10.01
CA SER A 151 5.68 -16.49 11.07
C SER A 151 5.58 -15.33 12.06
N HIS A 152 6.69 -14.62 12.28
CA HIS A 152 6.76 -13.43 13.13
C HIS A 152 6.28 -12.14 12.43
N GLN A 153 5.95 -12.21 11.14
CA GLN A 153 5.52 -11.07 10.35
C GLN A 153 3.99 -11.02 10.24
N PRO A 154 3.39 -9.82 10.21
CA PRO A 154 1.96 -9.68 10.00
C PRO A 154 1.59 -10.20 8.61
N ILE A 155 0.47 -10.93 8.53
CA ILE A 155 -0.19 -11.21 7.26
C ILE A 155 -1.19 -10.08 7.06
N GLU A 156 -0.91 -9.24 6.07
CA GLU A 156 -1.83 -8.20 5.66
C GLU A 156 -2.90 -8.83 4.76
N GLN A 157 -4.17 -8.74 5.16
CA GLN A 157 -5.24 -9.13 4.24
C GLN A 157 -5.24 -8.15 3.06
N PRO A 158 -5.35 -8.62 1.80
CA PRO A 158 -5.45 -7.73 0.67
C PRO A 158 -6.62 -6.79 0.92
N GLU A 159 -6.32 -5.50 0.90
CA GLU A 159 -7.32 -4.50 1.20
C GLU A 159 -8.52 -4.69 0.28
N LEU A 160 -9.75 -4.65 0.83
CA LEU A 160 -10.99 -4.81 0.06
C LEU A 160 -11.01 -3.98 -1.23
N LEU A 161 -10.44 -2.77 -1.18
CA LEU A 161 -10.28 -1.88 -2.32
C LEU A 161 -9.37 -2.46 -3.41
N SER A 162 -8.26 -3.11 -3.04
CA SER A 162 -7.35 -3.78 -3.97
C SER A 162 -8.03 -4.94 -4.69
N VAL A 163 -8.82 -5.75 -3.97
CA VAL A 163 -9.57 -6.87 -4.57
C VAL A 163 -10.65 -6.34 -5.52
N LEU A 164 -11.40 -5.32 -5.12
CA LEU A 164 -12.40 -4.67 -5.99
C LEU A 164 -11.75 -4.07 -7.24
N ASN A 165 -10.62 -3.37 -7.09
CA ASN A 165 -9.87 -2.81 -8.23
C ASN A 165 -9.44 -3.91 -9.21
N ALA A 166 -8.90 -5.03 -8.71
CA ALA A 166 -8.52 -6.16 -9.54
C ALA A 166 -9.73 -6.76 -10.29
N LEU A 167 -10.89 -6.86 -9.64
CA LEU A 167 -12.13 -7.31 -10.29
C LEU A 167 -12.58 -6.36 -11.41
N PHE A 168 -12.54 -5.05 -11.18
CA PHE A 168 -12.94 -4.07 -12.21
C PHE A 168 -12.03 -4.13 -13.44
N VAL A 169 -10.72 -4.25 -13.23
CA VAL A 169 -9.74 -4.38 -14.32
C VAL A 169 -9.93 -5.72 -15.06
N LYS A 170 -10.02 -6.84 -14.34
CA LYS A 170 -10.14 -8.18 -14.92
C LYS A 170 -11.34 -8.33 -15.83
N ASN A 171 -12.48 -7.76 -15.44
CA ASN A 171 -13.70 -7.88 -16.24
C ASN A 171 -13.77 -6.86 -17.39
N SER A 172 -12.82 -5.91 -17.50
CA SER A 172 -12.87 -4.77 -18.42
C SER A 172 -14.23 -4.06 -18.42
N ASN A 173 -14.93 -4.12 -17.27
CA ASN A 173 -16.32 -3.73 -17.16
C ASN A 173 -16.56 -3.02 -15.83
N TYR A 174 -16.35 -1.71 -15.85
CA TYR A 174 -16.61 -0.83 -14.73
C TYR A 174 -18.11 -0.52 -14.54
N ALA A 175 -19.00 -1.15 -15.32
CA ALA A 175 -20.45 -1.12 -15.10
C ALA A 175 -20.93 -2.26 -14.18
N LEU A 176 -20.00 -3.07 -13.64
CA LEU A 176 -20.30 -4.10 -12.63
C LEU A 176 -21.09 -3.49 -11.47
N LYS A 177 -22.32 -3.98 -11.29
CA LYS A 177 -23.17 -3.57 -10.17
C LYS A 177 -22.71 -4.25 -8.89
N LEU A 178 -23.02 -3.64 -7.75
CA LEU A 178 -22.67 -4.14 -6.42
C LEU A 178 -23.03 -5.63 -6.23
N ASP A 179 -24.20 -6.06 -6.71
CA ASP A 179 -24.68 -7.44 -6.57
C ASP A 179 -23.80 -8.43 -7.36
N GLN A 180 -23.31 -8.02 -8.54
CA GLN A 180 -22.42 -8.82 -9.37
C GLN A 180 -21.02 -8.89 -8.77
N ALA A 181 -20.50 -7.77 -8.25
CA ALA A 181 -19.22 -7.75 -7.55
C ALA A 181 -19.25 -8.61 -6.28
N ALA A 182 -20.33 -8.56 -5.50
CA ALA A 182 -20.51 -9.40 -4.32
C ALA A 182 -20.49 -10.90 -4.70
N LEU A 183 -21.21 -11.27 -5.77
CA LEU A 183 -21.23 -12.62 -6.29
C LEU A 183 -19.83 -13.09 -6.73
N GLN A 184 -19.08 -12.26 -7.45
CA GLN A 184 -17.70 -12.58 -7.88
C GLN A 184 -16.72 -12.69 -6.70
N LEU A 185 -16.99 -11.98 -5.60
CA LEU A 185 -16.23 -12.05 -4.35
C LEU A 185 -16.66 -13.20 -3.43
N GLY A 186 -17.68 -13.98 -3.79
CA GLY A 186 -18.21 -15.06 -2.96
C GLY A 186 -18.88 -14.57 -1.67
N VAL A 187 -19.38 -13.33 -1.62
CA VAL A 187 -20.03 -12.75 -0.44
C VAL A 187 -21.43 -12.23 -0.76
N SER A 188 -22.28 -12.10 0.25
CA SER A 188 -23.57 -11.43 0.07
C SER A 188 -23.38 -9.92 -0.17
N LYS A 189 -24.34 -9.29 -0.88
CA LYS A 189 -24.42 -7.82 -1.03
C LYS A 189 -24.30 -7.09 0.31
N ARG A 190 -25.03 -7.57 1.33
CA ARG A 190 -25.05 -7.00 2.68
C ARG A 190 -23.66 -7.07 3.33
N THR A 191 -22.96 -8.19 3.17
CA THR A 191 -21.60 -8.38 3.69
C THR A 191 -20.63 -7.41 3.02
N LEU A 192 -20.69 -7.27 1.69
CA LEU A 192 -19.82 -6.34 0.95
C LEU A 192 -20.11 -4.88 1.35
N GLN A 193 -21.38 -4.50 1.48
CA GLN A 193 -21.76 -3.16 1.95
C GLN A 193 -21.27 -2.88 3.36
N ARG A 194 -21.45 -3.83 4.30
CA ARG A 194 -20.95 -3.69 5.67
C ARG A 194 -19.43 -3.48 5.70
N ARG A 195 -18.66 -4.31 4.99
CA ARG A 195 -17.19 -4.19 4.93
C ARG A 195 -16.73 -2.86 4.32
N LEU A 196 -17.46 -2.33 3.34
CA LEU A 196 -17.19 -1.02 2.78
C LEU A 196 -17.51 0.11 3.77
N GLN A 197 -18.64 0.01 4.49
CA GLN A 197 -19.03 0.97 5.52
C GLN A 197 -18.06 1.01 6.70
N GLU A 198 -17.55 -0.15 7.13
CA GLU A 198 -16.50 -0.24 8.16
C GLU A 198 -15.23 0.52 7.74
N LYS A 199 -14.95 0.58 6.45
CA LYS A 199 -13.86 1.39 5.87
C LYS A 199 -14.28 2.81 5.48
N GLN A 200 -15.49 3.24 5.84
CA GLN A 200 -16.08 4.54 5.47
C GLN A 200 -16.12 4.80 3.97
N MET A 201 -16.23 3.74 3.15
CA MET A 201 -16.29 3.82 1.70
C MET A 201 -17.67 3.37 1.18
N SER A 202 -18.07 3.90 0.03
CA SER A 202 -19.18 3.40 -0.77
C SER A 202 -18.67 2.58 -1.95
N TYR A 203 -19.53 1.73 -2.50
CA TYR A 203 -19.20 0.97 -3.71
C TYR A 203 -18.98 1.90 -4.92
N SER A 204 -19.77 2.97 -5.04
CA SER A 204 -19.59 3.96 -6.12
C SER A 204 -18.24 4.68 -6.01
N GLN A 205 -17.78 5.00 -4.80
CA GLN A 205 -16.45 5.56 -4.59
C GLN A 205 -15.34 4.59 -5.01
N CYS A 206 -15.52 3.29 -4.76
CA CYS A 206 -14.57 2.27 -5.20
C CYS A 206 -14.51 2.17 -6.74
N VAL A 207 -15.67 2.17 -7.40
CA VAL A 207 -15.76 2.18 -8.87
C VAL A 207 -15.12 3.44 -9.45
N ASP A 208 -15.42 4.61 -8.90
CA ASP A 208 -14.85 5.88 -9.33
C ASP A 208 -13.33 5.90 -9.17
N PHE A 209 -12.82 5.38 -8.05
CA PHE A 209 -11.37 5.24 -7.82
C PHE A 209 -10.72 4.34 -8.87
N ALA A 210 -11.33 3.19 -9.16
CA ALA A 210 -10.84 2.25 -10.16
C ALA A 210 -10.85 2.87 -11.57
N LYS A 211 -11.94 3.56 -11.94
CA LYS A 211 -12.05 4.26 -13.22
C LYS A 211 -11.02 5.38 -13.35
N LYS A 212 -10.83 6.19 -12.31
CA LYS A 212 -9.79 7.24 -12.27
C LYS A 212 -8.40 6.67 -12.56
N LYS A 213 -8.02 5.63 -11.81
CA LYS A 213 -6.72 4.97 -11.94
C LYS A 213 -6.51 4.44 -13.36
N HIS A 214 -7.49 3.71 -13.89
CA HIS A 214 -7.39 3.11 -15.22
C HIS A 214 -7.45 4.16 -16.34
N ALA A 215 -8.22 5.23 -16.17
CA ALA A 215 -8.25 6.34 -17.13
C ALA A 215 -6.87 6.97 -17.31
N LEU A 216 -6.18 7.28 -16.19
CA LEU A 216 -4.82 7.83 -16.23
C LEU A 216 -3.86 6.84 -16.91
N ALA A 217 -3.91 5.55 -16.56
CA ALA A 217 -3.08 4.52 -17.17
C ALA A 217 -3.29 4.42 -18.70
N LEU A 218 -4.54 4.35 -19.16
CA LEU A 218 -4.83 4.27 -20.59
C LEU A 218 -4.41 5.55 -21.33
N LEU A 219 -4.57 6.72 -20.72
CA LEU A 219 -4.18 7.99 -21.33
C LEU A 219 -2.67 8.16 -21.44
N ALA A 220 -1.92 7.71 -20.42
CA ALA A 220 -0.47 7.81 -20.39
C ALA A 220 0.19 6.74 -21.27
N ASP A 221 -0.25 5.48 -21.19
CA ASP A 221 0.54 4.34 -21.68
C ASP A 221 0.05 3.73 -23.00
N THR A 222 -1.13 4.13 -23.49
CA THR A 222 -1.71 3.54 -24.71
C THR A 222 -1.95 4.59 -25.79
N GLN A 223 -2.13 4.19 -27.05
CA GLN A 223 -2.56 5.08 -28.14
C GLN A 223 -4.09 5.13 -28.34
N LEU A 224 -4.87 4.62 -27.38
CA LEU A 224 -6.33 4.60 -27.51
C LEU A 224 -6.91 6.02 -27.57
N THR A 225 -7.88 6.22 -28.45
CA THR A 225 -8.65 7.47 -28.52
C THR A 225 -9.44 7.68 -27.23
N THR A 226 -9.73 8.94 -26.88
CA THR A 226 -10.53 9.24 -25.68
C THR A 226 -11.92 8.58 -25.72
N GLN A 227 -12.47 8.37 -26.92
CA GLN A 227 -13.71 7.64 -27.15
C GLN A 227 -13.57 6.15 -26.79
N GLN A 228 -12.51 5.47 -27.27
CA GLN A 228 -12.25 4.07 -26.92
C GLN A 228 -12.04 3.91 -25.41
N ILE A 229 -11.29 4.83 -24.79
CA ILE A 229 -11.07 4.86 -23.33
C ILE A 229 -12.39 5.01 -22.58
N ALA A 230 -13.28 5.90 -23.03
CA ALA A 230 -14.59 6.07 -22.39
C ALA A 230 -15.41 4.77 -22.39
N TYR A 231 -15.48 4.07 -23.52
CA TYR A 231 -16.19 2.79 -23.60
C TYR A 231 -15.54 1.70 -22.74
N GLN A 232 -14.20 1.62 -22.73
CA GLN A 232 -13.47 0.68 -21.89
C GLN A 232 -13.68 0.94 -20.39
N LEU A 233 -13.88 2.20 -20.00
CA LEU A 233 -14.25 2.60 -18.64
C LEU A 233 -15.75 2.44 -18.35
N GLY A 234 -16.53 1.81 -19.24
CA GLY A 234 -17.95 1.53 -19.06
C GLY A 234 -18.84 2.78 -19.08
N TYR A 235 -18.48 3.81 -19.86
CA TYR A 235 -19.37 4.93 -20.15
C TYR A 235 -20.16 4.65 -21.43
N GLU A 236 -21.47 4.90 -21.40
CA GLU A 236 -22.35 4.75 -22.59
C GLU A 236 -22.04 5.81 -23.66
N GLU A 237 -21.64 7.01 -23.23
CA GLU A 237 -21.26 8.10 -24.12
C GLU A 237 -19.90 8.70 -23.73
N PRO A 238 -19.02 9.01 -24.70
CA PRO A 238 -17.74 9.67 -24.45
C PRO A 238 -17.87 11.05 -23.78
N SER A 239 -18.96 11.76 -24.07
CA SER A 239 -19.31 13.06 -23.46
C SER A 239 -19.36 12.97 -21.92
N ASN A 240 -19.91 11.88 -21.39
CA ASN A 240 -19.99 11.61 -19.95
C ASN A 240 -18.61 11.37 -19.34
N PHE A 241 -17.74 10.61 -20.01
CA PHE A 241 -16.36 10.45 -19.56
C PHE A 241 -15.62 11.78 -19.50
N HIS A 242 -15.72 12.63 -20.53
CA HIS A 242 -15.06 13.95 -20.53
C HIS A 242 -15.51 14.83 -19.38
N ARG A 243 -16.83 14.89 -19.12
CA ARG A 243 -17.40 15.65 -17.99
C ARG A 243 -16.92 15.10 -16.65
N THR A 244 -16.96 13.78 -16.49
CA THR A 244 -16.54 13.12 -15.26
C THR A 244 -15.04 13.26 -15.02
N PHE A 245 -14.21 13.15 -16.05
CA PHE A 245 -12.76 13.35 -15.95
C PHE A 245 -12.41 14.79 -15.53
N ARG A 246 -13.06 15.81 -16.11
CA ARG A 246 -12.90 17.21 -15.69
C ARG A 246 -13.40 17.50 -14.27
N ARG A 247 -14.29 16.65 -13.74
CA ARG A 247 -14.69 16.71 -12.34
C ARG A 247 -13.64 16.08 -11.43
N TRP A 248 -12.92 15.07 -11.93
CA TRP A 248 -11.86 14.40 -11.17
C TRP A 248 -10.56 15.20 -11.14
N TYR A 249 -10.22 15.86 -12.24
CA TYR A 249 -8.95 16.53 -12.46
C TYR A 249 -9.18 17.92 -13.06
N PRO A 250 -8.31 18.90 -12.77
CA PRO A 250 -8.45 20.26 -13.27
C PRO A 250 -8.16 20.40 -14.78
N PHE A 251 -7.74 19.33 -15.45
CA PHE A 251 -7.38 19.29 -16.86
C PHE A 251 -8.21 18.26 -17.63
N SER A 252 -8.22 18.38 -18.96
CA SER A 252 -8.91 17.44 -19.85
C SER A 252 -8.08 16.17 -20.12
N PRO A 253 -8.71 15.05 -20.53
CA PRO A 253 -8.00 13.82 -20.90
C PRO A 253 -6.90 14.03 -21.95
N MET A 254 -7.16 14.90 -22.91
CA MET A 254 -6.22 15.17 -24.01
C MET A 254 -5.05 16.04 -23.57
N GLN A 255 -5.28 17.03 -22.70
CA GLN A 255 -4.19 17.81 -22.10
C GLN A 255 -3.26 16.94 -21.25
N TYR A 256 -3.83 15.97 -20.52
CA TYR A 256 -3.05 15.01 -19.74
C TYR A 256 -2.21 14.10 -20.64
N ARG A 257 -2.83 13.50 -21.66
CA ARG A 257 -2.17 12.64 -22.66
C ARG A 257 -1.02 13.38 -23.36
N GLN A 258 -1.29 14.59 -23.84
CA GLN A 258 -0.27 15.38 -24.56
C GLN A 258 0.93 15.64 -23.66
N GLN A 259 0.71 16.03 -22.40
CA GLN A 259 1.82 16.30 -21.49
C GLN A 259 2.62 15.04 -21.13
N CYS A 260 1.97 13.88 -20.97
CA CYS A 260 2.68 12.62 -20.75
C CYS A 260 3.55 12.26 -21.97
N LEU A 261 3.03 12.46 -23.18
CA LEU A 261 3.79 12.27 -24.43
C LEU A 261 4.96 13.26 -24.52
N ASP A 262 4.74 14.53 -24.20
CA ASP A 262 5.78 15.56 -24.22
C ASP A 262 6.88 15.24 -23.21
N ASN A 263 6.53 14.76 -22.00
CA ASN A 263 7.49 14.32 -21.00
C ASN A 263 8.30 13.09 -21.45
N ARG A 264 7.72 12.20 -22.27
CA ARG A 264 8.42 11.05 -22.87
C ARG A 264 9.36 11.46 -23.99
N THR A 265 8.93 12.36 -24.87
CA THR A 265 9.69 12.76 -26.07
C THR A 265 10.77 13.77 -25.75
N HIS A 266 10.46 14.73 -24.89
CA HIS A 266 11.38 15.70 -24.32
C HIS A 266 11.77 15.22 -22.93
N LEU A 267 12.51 14.11 -22.87
CA LEU A 267 13.13 13.64 -21.64
C LEU A 267 13.93 14.79 -21.01
N ASN A 268 13.33 15.40 -19.98
CA ASN A 268 14.01 16.34 -19.13
C ASN A 268 15.22 15.60 -18.52
N ASN A 269 16.41 16.21 -18.53
CA ASN A 269 17.58 15.61 -17.90
C ASN A 269 17.38 15.41 -16.38
N GLN A 270 16.32 16.00 -15.80
CA GLN A 270 15.92 15.85 -14.39
C GLN A 270 14.39 15.66 -14.27
N PRO A 271 13.87 14.44 -14.53
CA PRO A 271 12.43 14.15 -14.45
C PRO A 271 11.92 14.01 -13.01
N ILE A 272 12.82 14.04 -12.03
CA ILE A 272 12.52 14.11 -10.60
C ILE A 272 13.35 15.24 -10.00
N ARG A 273 12.72 16.06 -9.17
CA ARG A 273 13.32 17.25 -8.55
C ARG A 273 12.86 17.40 -7.11
N LEU A 274 13.73 17.91 -6.23
CA LEU A 274 13.33 18.24 -4.86
C LEU A 274 12.28 19.36 -4.88
N TYR A 275 11.13 19.12 -4.25
CA TYR A 275 10.09 20.12 -4.11
C TYR A 275 10.16 20.78 -2.72
N TYR A 276 10.10 19.98 -1.67
CA TYR A 276 10.27 20.43 -0.29
C TYR A 276 10.90 19.32 0.56
N ALA A 277 11.73 19.65 1.53
CA ALA A 277 12.16 18.71 2.56
C ALA A 277 12.05 19.40 3.91
N LYS A 278 11.55 18.67 4.91
CA LYS A 278 11.48 19.11 6.29
C LYS A 278 12.21 18.10 7.16
N ALA A 279 13.10 18.57 8.01
CA ALA A 279 13.67 17.81 9.12
C ALA A 279 13.09 18.35 10.42
N ASN A 280 12.61 17.46 11.30
CA ASN A 280 12.15 17.89 12.62
C ASN A 280 13.35 18.29 13.48
N THR A 281 13.26 19.41 14.19
CA THR A 281 14.26 19.78 15.21
C THR A 281 14.03 18.93 16.46
N LEU A 282 15.03 18.14 16.84
CA LEU A 282 15.00 17.33 18.06
C LEU A 282 15.13 18.26 19.28
N ALA A 283 14.27 18.06 20.30
CA ALA A 283 14.62 18.44 21.66
C ALA A 283 15.63 17.40 22.19
N ASP A 284 16.65 17.85 22.92
CA ASP A 284 17.91 17.14 23.23
C ASP A 284 17.84 15.70 23.80
N ASN A 285 16.67 15.13 24.07
CA ASN A 285 16.53 13.87 24.83
C ASN A 285 15.73 12.73 24.17
N ASP A 286 15.30 12.84 22.90
CA ASP A 286 14.48 11.79 22.27
C ASP A 286 15.15 11.17 21.04
N ILE A 287 15.93 10.11 21.28
CA ILE A 287 16.81 9.45 20.30
C ILE A 287 16.01 8.58 19.30
N ASP A 288 14.71 8.35 19.50
CA ASP A 288 13.91 7.40 18.71
C ASP A 288 12.78 8.01 17.85
N GLN A 289 12.67 9.34 17.76
CA GLN A 289 11.63 9.93 16.90
C GLN A 289 12.07 10.04 15.42
N PRO A 290 11.20 9.67 14.45
CA PRO A 290 11.48 9.81 13.03
C PRO A 290 11.61 11.30 12.65
N VAL A 291 12.65 11.60 11.88
CA VAL A 291 13.09 12.97 11.65
C VAL A 291 12.94 13.33 10.18
N GLY A 292 11.71 13.64 9.78
CA GLY A 292 11.45 14.47 8.61
C GLY A 292 10.83 13.76 7.40
N LYS A 293 10.38 14.58 6.46
CA LYS A 293 9.59 14.17 5.29
C LYS A 293 10.07 14.93 4.05
N ILE A 294 10.03 14.25 2.90
CA ILE A 294 10.51 14.78 1.63
C ILE A 294 9.37 14.75 0.62
N TRP A 295 9.22 15.85 -0.11
CA TRP A 295 8.31 16.03 -1.23
C TRP A 295 9.11 16.20 -2.51
N MET A 296 8.69 15.52 -3.56
CA MET A 296 9.34 15.50 -4.86
C MET A 296 8.36 15.92 -5.93
N GLU A 297 8.87 16.67 -6.89
CA GLU A 297 8.20 16.95 -8.14
C GLU A 297 8.65 15.92 -9.17
N VAL A 298 7.69 15.23 -9.81
CA VAL A 298 7.96 14.14 -10.74
C VAL A 298 7.22 14.40 -12.05
N ASP A 299 7.98 14.43 -13.15
CA ASP A 299 7.42 14.49 -14.49
C ASP A 299 6.78 13.13 -14.81
N ASN A 300 5.48 13.16 -15.15
CA ASN A 300 4.74 11.95 -15.44
C ASN A 300 5.14 11.42 -16.82
N ILE A 301 6.14 10.53 -16.83
CA ILE A 301 6.64 9.84 -18.03
C ILE A 301 5.74 8.64 -18.34
N ALA A 302 5.41 7.80 -17.35
CA ALA A 302 4.46 6.71 -17.51
C ALA A 302 3.60 6.54 -16.27
N PHE A 303 2.48 5.83 -16.39
CA PHE A 303 1.60 5.60 -15.25
C PHE A 303 2.22 4.66 -14.21
N GLU A 304 2.75 3.51 -14.64
CA GLU A 304 3.47 2.59 -13.75
C GLU A 304 4.89 3.11 -13.52
N LYS A 305 5.15 3.52 -12.27
CA LYS A 305 6.42 4.11 -11.89
C LYS A 305 6.68 3.93 -10.39
N VAL A 306 7.96 3.97 -10.01
CA VAL A 306 8.38 3.93 -8.61
C VAL A 306 9.12 5.21 -8.27
N VAL A 307 8.59 5.95 -7.30
CA VAL A 307 9.24 7.13 -6.74
C VAL A 307 9.72 6.79 -5.35
N SER A 308 10.96 7.14 -5.04
CA SER A 308 11.58 6.80 -3.76
C SER A 308 12.68 7.79 -3.42
N VAL A 309 13.09 7.77 -2.16
CA VAL A 309 14.25 8.49 -1.67
C VAL A 309 15.23 7.47 -1.12
N GLU A 310 16.50 7.59 -1.47
CA GLU A 310 17.56 6.90 -0.75
C GLU A 310 18.12 7.86 0.29
N CYS A 311 18.06 7.47 1.56
CA CYS A 311 18.52 8.25 2.68
C CYS A 311 19.73 7.56 3.33
N ARG A 312 20.69 8.34 3.79
CA ARG A 312 21.80 7.85 4.60
C ARG A 312 21.38 7.82 6.07
N ASP A 313 21.49 6.65 6.70
CA ASP A 313 21.10 6.45 8.09
C ASP A 313 22.29 6.66 9.06
N ARG A 314 22.07 6.48 10.37
CA ARG A 314 23.04 6.68 11.46
C ARG A 314 24.31 5.84 11.31
N ASP A 315 24.18 4.64 10.76
CA ASP A 315 25.29 3.73 10.48
C ASP A 315 26.05 4.10 9.19
N GLY A 316 25.62 5.16 8.49
CA GLY A 316 26.19 5.59 7.23
C GLY A 316 25.71 4.78 6.02
N THR A 317 24.85 3.78 6.21
CA THR A 317 24.30 2.95 5.15
C THR A 317 23.16 3.67 4.44
N TRP A 318 23.08 3.50 3.12
CA TRP A 318 21.96 4.02 2.32
C TRP A 318 20.79 3.05 2.36
N ARG A 319 19.61 3.57 2.70
CA ARG A 319 18.34 2.82 2.73
C ARG A 319 17.34 3.50 1.81
N ARG A 320 16.55 2.70 1.10
CA ARG A 320 15.54 3.17 0.16
C ARG A 320 14.18 3.24 0.84
N TYR A 321 13.51 4.38 0.73
CA TYR A 321 12.18 4.64 1.26
C TYR A 321 11.23 5.00 0.12
N PRO A 322 10.06 4.36 0.02
CA PRO A 322 9.09 4.69 -1.01
C PRO A 322 8.48 6.07 -0.78
N ALA A 323 8.12 6.72 -1.89
CA ALA A 323 7.28 7.90 -1.90
C ALA A 323 5.93 7.55 -2.51
N PHE A 324 4.91 8.33 -2.15
CA PHE A 324 3.54 8.13 -2.57
C PHE A 324 3.00 9.39 -3.23
N PHE A 325 2.18 9.20 -4.26
CA PHE A 325 1.50 10.29 -4.95
C PHE A 325 0.61 11.07 -3.97
N GLU A 326 0.78 12.38 -3.90
CA GLU A 326 -0.08 13.30 -3.12
C GLU A 326 -1.13 13.95 -4.02
N ARG A 327 -0.69 14.59 -5.12
CA ARG A 327 -1.59 15.29 -6.06
C ARG A 327 -0.88 15.64 -7.37
N PHE A 328 -1.64 16.08 -8.37
CA PHE A 328 -1.09 16.75 -9.54
C PHE A 328 -0.73 18.21 -9.21
N LEU A 329 0.45 18.66 -9.65
CA LEU A 329 0.84 20.07 -9.64
C LEU A 329 0.35 20.80 -10.90
N ASN A 330 0.41 20.10 -12.04
CA ASN A 330 -0.15 20.52 -13.32
C ASN A 330 -0.57 19.27 -14.13
N ASN A 331 -0.92 19.42 -15.40
CA ASN A 331 -1.43 18.33 -16.26
C ASN A 331 -0.41 17.23 -16.62
N GLY A 332 0.86 17.32 -16.23
CA GLY A 332 1.79 16.19 -16.35
C GLY A 332 2.95 16.21 -15.38
N THR A 333 2.81 16.94 -14.28
CA THR A 333 3.74 16.90 -13.16
C THR A 333 2.99 16.56 -11.88
N GLU A 334 3.56 15.63 -11.12
CA GLU A 334 2.99 15.05 -9.92
C GLU A 334 3.81 15.48 -8.69
N LEU A 335 3.11 15.72 -7.59
CA LEU A 335 3.72 15.85 -6.26
C LEU A 335 3.69 14.48 -5.58
N TRP A 336 4.86 14.01 -5.19
CA TRP A 336 5.06 12.78 -4.43
C TRP A 336 5.67 13.11 -3.07
N ALA A 337 5.41 12.29 -2.05
CA ALA A 337 5.99 12.47 -0.73
C ALA A 337 6.32 11.16 -0.02
N THR A 338 7.38 11.15 0.77
CA THR A 338 7.68 10.04 1.69
C THR A 338 6.69 10.03 2.85
N THR A 339 6.65 8.94 3.60
CA THR A 339 6.20 9.01 5.00
C THR A 339 7.23 9.77 5.84
N GLU A 340 6.98 9.90 7.14
CA GLU A 340 8.05 10.28 8.07
C GLU A 340 9.21 9.28 7.97
N LEU A 341 10.43 9.81 7.89
CA LEU A 341 11.65 9.05 7.64
C LEU A 341 12.34 8.72 8.97
N PRO A 342 12.59 7.43 9.27
CA PRO A 342 13.24 7.02 10.50
C PRO A 342 14.77 7.07 10.37
N VAL A 343 15.33 8.18 9.89
CA VAL A 343 16.77 8.31 9.62
C VAL A 343 17.43 9.40 10.46
N ALA A 344 18.76 9.39 10.50
CA ALA A 344 19.55 10.36 11.24
C ALA A 344 19.30 11.81 10.79
N HIS A 345 19.42 12.74 11.75
CA HIS A 345 19.57 14.15 11.48
C HIS A 345 21.06 14.51 11.25
N PRO A 346 21.41 15.41 10.32
CA PRO A 346 20.55 16.03 9.31
C PRO A 346 20.16 15.04 8.21
N LEU A 347 18.99 15.27 7.60
CA LEU A 347 18.50 14.44 6.49
C LEU A 347 19.50 14.50 5.33
N THR A 348 20.15 13.38 5.04
CA THR A 348 21.05 13.23 3.88
C THR A 348 20.44 12.27 2.88
N PHE A 349 20.16 12.73 1.66
CA PHE A 349 19.36 11.94 0.73
C PHE A 349 19.60 12.25 -0.76
N ARG A 350 19.12 11.34 -1.61
CA ARG A 350 19.00 11.49 -3.06
C ARG A 350 17.66 10.97 -3.55
N LEU A 351 17.14 11.57 -4.61
CA LEU A 351 15.82 11.25 -5.14
C LEU A 351 15.96 10.19 -6.23
N CYS A 352 15.06 9.22 -6.26
CA CYS A 352 15.07 8.11 -7.19
C CYS A 352 13.72 7.99 -7.89
N TYR A 353 13.74 7.97 -9.22
CA TYR A 353 12.57 7.75 -10.05
C TYR A 353 12.87 6.61 -11.04
N GLU A 354 12.09 5.55 -10.96
CA GLU A 354 12.20 4.39 -11.85
C GLU A 354 10.92 4.26 -12.68
N VAL A 355 11.08 4.25 -14.00
CA VAL A 355 9.96 4.22 -14.96
C VAL A 355 10.43 3.57 -16.26
N ASP A 356 9.59 2.71 -16.84
CA ASP A 356 9.89 1.96 -18.08
C ASP A 356 11.24 1.19 -18.06
N GLY A 357 11.70 0.78 -16.86
CA GLY A 357 12.98 0.09 -16.66
C GLY A 357 14.20 0.99 -16.53
N GLU A 358 14.04 2.30 -16.74
CA GLU A 358 15.09 3.30 -16.55
C GLU A 358 15.08 3.85 -15.13
N ARG A 359 16.26 4.22 -14.63
CA ARG A 359 16.43 4.80 -13.28
C ARG A 359 17.08 6.18 -13.36
N TYR A 360 16.35 7.18 -12.90
CA TYR A 360 16.79 8.57 -12.77
C TYR A 360 17.12 8.87 -11.31
N ILE A 361 18.27 9.50 -11.08
CA ILE A 361 18.71 9.90 -9.75
C ILE A 361 18.99 11.40 -9.76
N ASP A 362 18.31 12.14 -8.89
CA ASP A 362 18.68 13.51 -8.55
C ASP A 362 19.46 13.50 -7.22
N ASN A 363 20.77 13.70 -7.35
CA ASN A 363 21.72 13.76 -6.25
C ASN A 363 22.30 15.17 -6.09
N ASN A 364 21.56 16.22 -6.47
CA ASN A 364 21.98 17.61 -6.30
C ASN A 364 23.37 17.89 -6.90
N HIS A 365 23.56 17.53 -8.17
CA HIS A 365 24.85 17.67 -8.87
C HIS A 365 26.01 16.97 -8.13
N GLN A 366 25.81 15.72 -7.70
CA GLN A 366 26.78 14.88 -6.97
C GLN A 366 27.14 15.35 -5.55
N ARG A 367 26.34 16.24 -4.96
CA ARG A 367 26.56 16.72 -3.58
C ARG A 367 25.65 16.07 -2.54
N ASP A 368 24.64 15.34 -2.99
CA ASP A 368 23.49 14.90 -2.22
C ASP A 368 22.73 16.10 -1.59
N TYR A 369 21.51 15.86 -1.14
CA TYR A 369 20.77 16.85 -0.35
C TYR A 369 21.09 16.67 1.12
N VAL A 370 21.33 17.77 1.83
CA VAL A 370 21.52 17.80 3.30
C VAL A 370 20.58 18.85 3.90
N VAL A 371 19.63 18.42 4.73
CA VAL A 371 18.57 19.28 5.26
C VAL A 371 18.47 19.17 6.79
N SER A 372 18.63 20.30 7.48
CA SER A 372 18.57 20.40 8.95
C SER A 372 17.33 21.12 9.49
N LYS A 373 16.55 21.81 8.66
CA LYS A 373 15.31 22.49 9.10
C LYS A 373 14.21 22.31 8.07
N GLY A 374 14.18 23.17 7.07
CA GLY A 374 13.33 23.03 5.90
C GLY A 374 14.07 23.56 4.68
N LEU A 375 13.75 23.00 3.52
CA LEU A 375 14.32 23.39 2.24
C LEU A 375 13.21 23.36 1.19
N LEU A 376 12.70 24.53 0.81
CA LEU A 376 11.68 24.70 -0.23
C LEU A 376 12.34 25.16 -1.53
N ILE A 377 12.31 24.29 -2.54
CA ILE A 377 12.88 24.57 -3.88
C ILE A 377 11.78 24.66 -4.93
N GLY A 378 10.71 23.87 -4.77
CA GLY A 378 9.63 23.70 -5.74
C GLY A 378 9.00 25.01 -6.22
N ALA A 379 8.55 25.01 -7.47
CA ALA A 379 8.12 26.22 -8.18
C ALA A 379 6.84 26.89 -7.64
N THR A 380 6.04 26.18 -6.83
CA THR A 380 4.76 26.71 -6.35
C THR A 380 4.90 27.76 -5.25
N GLU A 381 3.92 28.65 -5.19
CA GLU A 381 3.78 29.72 -4.21
C GLU A 381 3.77 29.25 -2.74
N TYR A 382 3.25 28.05 -2.45
CA TYR A 382 3.31 27.45 -1.12
C TYR A 382 3.06 25.93 -1.13
N ILE A 383 3.42 25.27 -0.03
CA ILE A 383 3.10 23.87 0.30
C ILE A 383 2.50 23.78 1.71
N VAL A 384 1.58 22.83 1.92
CA VAL A 384 0.96 22.56 3.23
C VAL A 384 1.45 21.19 3.74
N PRO A 385 2.66 21.10 4.32
CA PRO A 385 3.31 19.83 4.66
C PRO A 385 2.58 19.04 5.75
N THR A 386 1.96 19.73 6.70
CA THR A 386 1.34 19.11 7.89
C THR A 386 -0.15 19.43 7.92
N ARG A 387 -0.98 18.38 8.07
CA ARG A 387 -2.45 18.45 8.09
C ARG A 387 -3.02 17.32 8.96
N GLN A 388 -2.58 17.25 10.20
CA GLN A 388 -2.80 16.09 11.07
C GLN A 388 -3.85 16.41 12.13
N LEU A 389 -4.83 15.52 12.26
CA LEU A 389 -5.79 15.54 13.35
C LEU A 389 -5.44 14.42 14.33
N ILE A 390 -5.17 14.78 15.58
CA ILE A 390 -4.86 13.83 16.66
C ILE A 390 -6.05 13.82 17.61
N GLN A 391 -6.54 12.63 17.95
CA GLN A 391 -7.55 12.48 18.99
C GLN A 391 -6.86 12.34 20.35
N LEU A 392 -7.22 13.22 21.29
CA LEU A 392 -6.79 13.15 22.69
C LEU A 392 -8.07 13.15 23.53
N ASP A 393 -8.33 12.03 24.19
CA ASP A 393 -9.57 11.78 24.95
C ASP A 393 -10.84 12.03 24.11
N THR A 394 -11.63 13.04 24.48
CA THR A 394 -12.89 13.44 23.84
C THR A 394 -12.73 14.59 22.84
N GLN A 395 -11.52 15.11 22.66
CA GLN A 395 -11.24 16.24 21.78
C GLN A 395 -10.27 15.87 20.66
N TYR A 396 -10.31 16.66 19.59
CA TYR A 396 -9.37 16.56 18.49
C TYR A 396 -8.46 17.77 18.48
N THR A 397 -7.16 17.57 18.29
CA THR A 397 -6.21 18.66 18.05
C THR A 397 -5.77 18.62 16.60
N LEU A 398 -6.06 19.69 15.85
CA LEU A 398 -5.64 19.87 14.48
C LEU A 398 -4.31 20.63 14.45
N PHE A 399 -3.32 20.06 13.76
CA PHE A 399 -2.05 20.69 13.45
C PHE A 399 -1.95 20.94 11.94
N VAL A 400 -1.72 22.19 11.57
CA VAL A 400 -1.48 22.60 10.19
C VAL A 400 -0.19 23.40 10.12
N GLU A 401 0.65 23.07 9.14
CA GLU A 401 1.80 23.89 8.77
C GLU A 401 1.75 24.21 7.28
N LEU A 402 2.22 25.40 6.94
CA LEU A 402 2.29 25.91 5.58
C LEU A 402 3.64 26.60 5.37
N ALA A 403 4.38 26.21 4.34
CA ALA A 403 5.60 26.89 3.90
C ALA A 403 5.29 27.69 2.63
N CYS A 404 5.53 29.00 2.67
CA CYS A 404 5.10 29.96 1.64
C CYS A 404 6.28 30.78 1.11
N ARG A 405 6.46 30.80 -0.21
CA ARG A 405 7.49 31.60 -0.90
C ARG A 405 6.96 32.91 -1.47
N LEU A 406 5.66 33.19 -1.34
CA LEU A 406 5.10 34.46 -1.77
C LEU A 406 5.67 35.59 -0.93
N LYS A 407 6.06 36.66 -1.63
CA LYS A 407 6.50 37.89 -1.00
C LYS A 407 5.29 38.64 -0.42
N ASP A 408 5.56 39.45 0.59
CA ASP A 408 4.62 40.40 1.19
C ASP A 408 3.36 39.80 1.85
N VAL A 409 3.33 38.49 2.09
CA VAL A 409 2.27 37.82 2.85
C VAL A 409 2.28 38.33 4.29
N ALA A 410 1.25 39.07 4.67
CA ALA A 410 1.07 39.59 6.03
C ALA A 410 0.17 38.69 6.88
N LYS A 411 -0.73 37.94 6.24
CA LYS A 411 -1.74 37.14 6.92
C LYS A 411 -2.11 35.90 6.11
N ILE A 412 -2.30 34.78 6.82
CA ILE A 412 -2.86 33.55 6.24
C ILE A 412 -4.07 33.10 7.06
N ASP A 413 -5.21 32.99 6.40
CA ASP A 413 -6.45 32.45 6.94
C ASP A 413 -6.65 30.99 6.52
N CYS A 414 -6.97 30.12 7.48
CA CYS A 414 -7.35 28.73 7.26
C CYS A 414 -8.86 28.55 7.48
N TYR A 415 -9.57 28.07 6.47
CA TYR A 415 -10.98 27.71 6.57
C TYR A 415 -11.13 26.19 6.70
N LEU A 416 -11.93 25.75 7.66
CA LEU A 416 -12.18 24.34 7.95
C LEU A 416 -13.51 23.88 7.33
N GLY A 417 -13.47 22.92 6.42
CA GLY A 417 -14.65 22.46 5.69
C GLY A 417 -15.37 23.61 4.97
N ASP A 418 -16.68 23.70 5.20
CA ASP A 418 -17.54 24.77 4.66
C ASP A 418 -17.80 25.90 5.69
N ALA A 419 -17.02 25.95 6.78
CA ALA A 419 -17.20 26.96 7.80
C ALA A 419 -16.97 28.39 7.24
N PRO A 420 -17.85 29.35 7.58
CA PRO A 420 -17.75 30.71 7.05
C PRO A 420 -16.61 31.52 7.68
N ALA A 421 -16.24 31.22 8.92
CA ALA A 421 -15.21 31.93 9.67
C ALA A 421 -13.83 31.27 9.49
N PRO A 422 -12.77 32.03 9.16
CA PRO A 422 -11.41 31.50 9.12
C PRO A 422 -10.75 31.46 10.50
N HIS A 423 -9.66 30.72 10.58
CA HIS A 423 -8.69 30.74 11.66
C HIS A 423 -7.37 31.29 11.15
N GLU A 424 -6.86 32.33 11.80
CA GLU A 424 -5.61 32.96 11.40
C GLU A 424 -4.40 32.10 11.81
N MET A 425 -3.47 31.88 10.89
CA MET A 425 -2.23 31.16 11.15
C MET A 425 -1.16 32.10 11.72
N SER A 426 -0.27 31.57 12.55
CA SER A 426 0.87 32.30 13.11
C SER A 426 2.14 31.99 12.34
N GLN A 427 2.92 33.01 11.97
CA GLN A 427 4.24 32.79 11.37
C GLN A 427 5.20 32.20 12.41
N THR A 428 5.81 31.05 12.11
CA THR A 428 6.69 30.31 13.04
C THR A 428 8.16 30.37 12.65
N GLN A 429 8.46 30.55 11.36
CA GLN A 429 9.84 30.64 10.86
C GLN A 429 9.92 31.62 9.69
N ASN A 430 11.07 32.28 9.59
CA ASN A 430 11.46 33.05 8.42
C ASN A 430 12.79 32.49 7.88
N ALA A 431 12.77 31.92 6.68
CA ALA A 431 13.96 31.51 5.95
C ALA A 431 14.29 32.56 4.87
N GLU A 432 15.45 32.46 4.23
CA GLU A 432 15.88 33.46 3.24
C GLU A 432 14.88 33.64 2.08
N ASP A 433 14.29 32.53 1.62
CA ASP A 433 13.44 32.52 0.42
C ASP A 433 11.96 32.11 0.68
N TYR A 434 11.59 31.81 1.93
CA TYR A 434 10.22 31.41 2.28
C TYR A 434 9.92 31.58 3.78
N THR A 435 8.64 31.63 4.13
CA THR A 435 8.14 31.71 5.52
C THR A 435 7.36 30.45 5.89
N CYS A 436 7.43 30.05 7.16
CA CYS A 436 6.58 28.98 7.71
C CYS A 436 5.49 29.58 8.58
N TRP A 437 4.30 29.00 8.47
CA TRP A 437 3.11 29.38 9.22
C TRP A 437 2.50 28.13 9.84
N ALA A 438 1.99 28.25 11.07
CA ALA A 438 1.36 27.14 11.76
C ALA A 438 0.01 27.54 12.36
N LEU A 439 -0.84 26.53 12.53
CA LEU A 439 -2.12 26.63 13.19
C LEU A 439 -2.33 25.39 14.04
N GLN A 440 -2.67 25.60 15.30
CA GLN A 440 -3.07 24.55 16.23
C GLN A 440 -4.45 24.88 16.78
N LEU A 441 -5.41 23.96 16.64
CA LEU A 441 -6.79 24.17 17.09
C LEU A 441 -7.32 22.95 17.84
N SER A 442 -8.01 23.19 18.94
CA SER A 442 -8.84 22.18 19.61
C SER A 442 -10.24 22.18 18.99
N LEU A 443 -10.69 21.01 18.57
CA LEU A 443 -11.96 20.77 17.87
C LEU A 443 -12.77 19.73 18.66
N THR A 444 -14.08 19.93 18.71
CA THR A 444 -15.02 18.97 19.31
C THR A 444 -15.49 17.90 18.33
N GLN A 445 -15.24 18.10 17.03
CA GLN A 445 -15.64 17.22 15.95
C GLN A 445 -14.52 17.10 14.90
N THR A 446 -14.55 16.01 14.14
CA THR A 446 -13.60 15.81 13.05
C THR A 446 -13.89 16.76 11.89
N VAL A 447 -12.82 17.17 11.21
CA VAL A 447 -12.88 17.98 9.99
C VAL A 447 -12.15 17.23 8.90
N LYS A 448 -12.77 17.15 7.71
CA LYS A 448 -12.25 16.36 6.59
C LYS A 448 -11.24 17.10 5.71
N GLN A 449 -11.34 18.44 5.66
CA GLN A 449 -10.55 19.25 4.75
C GLN A 449 -10.38 20.69 5.23
N CYS A 450 -9.36 21.36 4.71
CA CYS A 450 -9.11 22.79 4.90
C CYS A 450 -8.75 23.49 3.58
N ARG A 451 -8.86 24.82 3.56
CA ARG A 451 -8.40 25.69 2.47
C ARG A 451 -7.79 26.96 3.05
N PHE A 452 -6.93 27.62 2.28
CA PHE A 452 -6.15 28.77 2.76
C PHE A 452 -6.44 30.02 1.93
N ARG A 453 -6.35 31.19 2.57
CA ARG A 453 -6.36 32.53 1.94
C ARG A 453 -5.20 33.35 2.45
N LEU A 454 -4.44 33.95 1.53
CA LEU A 454 -3.24 34.70 1.83
C LEU A 454 -3.47 36.16 1.48
N TYR A 455 -3.06 37.07 2.35
CA TYR A 455 -3.28 38.49 2.19
C TYR A 455 -1.98 39.28 2.35
N ASP A 456 -1.85 40.36 1.58
CA ASP A 456 -0.79 41.35 1.78
C ASP A 456 -1.10 42.29 2.96
N HIS A 457 -0.17 43.20 3.25
CA HIS A 457 -0.31 44.22 4.31
C HIS A 457 -1.46 45.22 4.07
N SER A 458 -1.94 45.33 2.83
CA SER A 458 -3.07 46.19 2.45
C SER A 458 -4.42 45.46 2.52
N GLY A 459 -4.41 44.17 2.88
CA GLY A 459 -5.61 43.33 2.90
C GLY A 459 -6.03 42.81 1.53
N ASN A 460 -5.20 42.96 0.49
CA ASN A 460 -5.47 42.36 -0.80
C ASN A 460 -5.14 40.87 -0.75
N GLU A 461 -6.06 40.07 -1.27
CA GLU A 461 -5.88 38.63 -1.40
C GLU A 461 -4.84 38.33 -2.51
N LEU A 462 -3.78 37.62 -2.14
CA LEU A 462 -2.72 37.12 -3.03
C LEU A 462 -3.15 35.77 -3.65
N ALA A 463 -2.40 35.20 -4.59
CA ALA A 463 -2.57 33.80 -5.01
C ALA A 463 -3.99 33.37 -5.47
N LYS A 464 -4.75 34.27 -6.13
CA LYS A 464 -6.19 34.05 -6.42
C LYS A 464 -6.54 32.78 -7.16
N ASP A 465 -5.65 32.32 -8.02
CA ASP A 465 -5.86 31.12 -8.83
C ASP A 465 -5.67 29.82 -8.04
N HIS A 466 -5.09 29.87 -6.83
CA HIS A 466 -4.86 28.71 -5.95
C HIS A 466 -6.05 28.38 -5.04
N TYR A 467 -7.11 29.22 -5.03
CA TYR A 467 -8.25 29.07 -4.12
C TYR A 467 -9.24 27.91 -4.33
N PRO A 468 -9.30 27.18 -5.46
CA PRO A 468 -10.17 26.00 -5.53
C PRO A 468 -9.56 24.78 -4.80
N ILE A 469 -8.33 24.86 -4.28
CA ILE A 469 -7.64 23.68 -3.74
C ILE A 469 -8.09 23.40 -2.29
N GLN A 470 -8.83 22.31 -2.12
CA GLN A 470 -9.16 21.73 -0.83
C GLN A 470 -8.09 20.71 -0.43
N TYR A 471 -7.56 20.86 0.78
CA TYR A 471 -6.54 19.98 1.32
C TYR A 471 -7.18 18.97 2.28
N PRO A 472 -7.10 17.66 2.01
CA PRO A 472 -7.64 16.66 2.93
C PRO A 472 -6.83 16.63 4.22
N ILE A 473 -7.54 16.47 5.33
CA ILE A 473 -6.96 16.33 6.67
C ILE A 473 -6.82 14.84 6.99
N VAL A 474 -5.63 14.44 7.44
CA VAL A 474 -5.36 13.07 7.88
C VAL A 474 -6.14 12.83 9.17
N GLN A 475 -7.11 11.92 9.10
CA GLN A 475 -7.95 11.56 10.24
C GLN A 475 -7.14 10.69 11.21
N PRO A 476 -7.42 10.76 12.53
CA PRO A 476 -6.81 9.86 13.49
C PRO A 476 -7.17 8.41 13.14
N LEU A 477 -6.22 7.50 13.35
CA LEU A 477 -6.49 6.07 13.30
C LEU A 477 -7.44 5.76 14.47
N SER A 478 -8.64 5.28 14.14
CA SER A 478 -9.70 4.90 15.08
C SER A 478 -9.36 3.66 15.89
#